data_AF-A0A536BKB4-F1
#
_entry.id   AF-A0A536BKB4-F1
#
_cell.length_a   1.000
_cell.length_b   1.000
_cell.length_c   1.000
_cell.angle_alpha   90.00
_cell.angle_beta   90.00
_cell.angle_gamma   90.00
#
_symmetry.space_group_name_H-M   'P 1'
#
loop_
_entity.id
_entity.type
_entity.pdbx_description
1 polymer ?
#
loop_
_entity_poly.entity_id
_entity_poly.type
_entity_poly.pdbx_seq_one_letter_code
_entity_poly.pdbx_strand_id
1 'polypeptide(L)'
;MALLAPGHPATSPPRKPAIRGRSLAALAAATVLLVTAAALLPPLIPAGADLNDANQAAYARAIWPETQISLAVLMIFLPSLCYAVATRGAARGRLLIASISLLGVAVATFYVVISLQSYMAKPEVVYGSVTSLTGRSICLQYGAASVIVGNEAVTRCFALDVPSEELRGAENWVQEGWYVHMLVSPRGHVGYIAPVSGVLQ
;
A
#
# COMPACT_ATOMS: atom_id res chain seq x y z
N MET A 1 24.08 28.02 -72.74
CA MET A 1 22.86 27.40 -72.17
C MET A 1 23.24 26.83 -70.82
N ALA A 2 22.85 27.52 -69.75
CA ALA A 2 23.19 27.16 -68.37
C ALA A 2 21.99 26.45 -67.70
N LEU A 3 22.33 25.45 -66.90
CA LEU A 3 21.49 24.57 -66.10
C LEU A 3 21.02 25.23 -64.78
N LEU A 4 19.93 24.67 -64.22
CA LEU A 4 19.43 24.72 -62.82
C LEU A 4 18.57 25.93 -62.39
N ALA A 5 17.34 25.67 -61.95
CA ALA A 5 17.09 25.40 -60.53
C ALA A 5 15.72 24.74 -60.24
N PRO A 6 15.61 23.95 -59.15
CA PRO A 6 14.46 23.11 -58.80
C PRO A 6 13.63 23.66 -57.62
N GLY A 7 12.41 23.14 -57.47
CA GLY A 7 11.77 22.86 -56.17
C GLY A 7 11.40 24.05 -55.28
N HIS A 8 10.12 24.44 -55.29
CA HIS A 8 9.50 24.99 -54.09
C HIS A 8 9.15 23.84 -53.14
N PRO A 9 9.76 23.75 -51.93
CA PRO A 9 9.26 22.86 -50.91
C PRO A 9 7.95 23.44 -50.39
N ALA A 10 6.86 22.70 -50.57
CA ALA A 10 5.62 22.96 -49.86
C ALA A 10 5.92 22.92 -48.35
N THR A 11 5.88 24.08 -47.71
CA THR A 11 5.97 24.23 -46.26
C THR A 11 4.74 23.56 -45.64
N SER A 12 4.92 22.30 -45.22
CA SER A 12 3.94 21.62 -44.40
C SER A 12 3.73 22.40 -43.10
N PRO A 13 2.48 22.66 -42.68
CA PRO A 13 2.23 23.39 -41.45
C PRO A 13 2.70 22.55 -40.24
N PRO A 14 3.29 23.16 -39.20
CA PRO A 14 3.72 22.44 -38.01
C PRO A 14 2.50 21.81 -37.33
N ARG A 15 2.42 20.47 -37.34
CA ARG A 15 1.38 19.71 -36.61
C ARG A 15 1.62 19.80 -35.09
N LYS A 16 1.09 20.89 -34.52
CA LYS A 16 0.26 21.01 -33.28
C LYS A 16 0.85 20.51 -31.94
N PRO A 17 1.58 21.37 -31.20
CA PRO A 17 1.78 21.21 -29.74
C PRO A 17 0.47 21.04 -28.95
N ALA A 18 -0.64 21.61 -29.43
CA ALA A 18 -1.97 21.49 -28.81
C ALA A 18 -2.50 20.04 -28.71
N ILE A 19 -2.14 19.14 -29.64
CA ILE A 19 -2.57 17.73 -29.59
C ILE A 19 -1.81 16.97 -28.49
N ARG A 20 -0.52 17.28 -28.31
CA ARG A 20 0.30 16.72 -27.22
C ARG A 20 -0.16 17.22 -25.84
N GLY A 21 -0.58 18.48 -25.73
CA GLY A 21 -1.12 19.03 -24.48
C GLY A 21 -2.41 18.32 -24.04
N ARG A 22 -3.32 18.04 -24.99
CA ARG A 22 -4.57 17.31 -24.71
C ARG A 22 -4.34 15.87 -24.28
N SER A 23 -3.40 15.15 -24.93
CA SER A 23 -3.09 13.77 -24.53
C SER A 23 -2.44 13.68 -23.15
N LEU A 24 -1.59 14.65 -22.79
CA LEU A 24 -1.00 14.72 -21.46
C LEU A 24 -2.03 15.08 -20.38
N ALA A 25 -2.93 16.01 -20.67
CA ALA A 25 -4.03 16.35 -19.77
C ALA A 25 -4.98 15.16 -19.55
N ALA A 26 -5.32 14.43 -20.62
CA ALA A 26 -6.13 13.22 -20.53
C ALA A 26 -5.43 12.12 -19.71
N LEU A 27 -4.12 11.95 -19.90
CA LEU A 27 -3.32 11.01 -19.11
C LEU A 27 -3.34 11.37 -17.62
N ALA A 28 -3.08 12.63 -17.28
CA ALA A 28 -3.10 13.11 -15.90
C ALA A 28 -4.49 12.92 -15.26
N ALA A 29 -5.56 13.27 -15.97
CA ALA A 29 -6.93 13.06 -15.50
C ALA A 29 -7.22 11.58 -15.26
N ALA A 30 -6.81 10.69 -16.18
CA ALA A 30 -6.97 9.25 -16.03
C ALA A 30 -6.20 8.73 -14.81
N THR A 31 -4.97 9.18 -14.59
CA THR A 31 -4.18 8.82 -13.41
C THR A 31 -4.86 9.25 -12.11
N VAL A 32 -5.33 10.50 -12.02
CA VAL A 32 -6.02 10.98 -10.82
C VAL A 32 -7.30 10.18 -10.55
N LEU A 33 -8.08 9.88 -11.59
CA LEU A 33 -9.28 9.06 -11.46
C LEU A 33 -8.95 7.65 -10.96
N LEU A 34 -7.93 7.00 -11.52
CA LEU A 34 -7.52 5.65 -11.11
C LEU A 34 -6.95 5.61 -9.69
N VAL A 35 -6.14 6.60 -9.30
CA VAL A 35 -5.62 6.72 -7.93
C VAL A 35 -6.76 6.94 -6.95
N THR A 36 -7.72 7.80 -7.28
CA THR A 36 -8.90 8.06 -6.45
C THR A 36 -9.76 6.81 -6.32
N ALA A 37 -9.98 6.09 -7.42
CA ALA A 37 -10.70 4.82 -7.42
C ALA A 37 -10.00 3.76 -6.55
N ALA A 38 -8.66 3.68 -6.58
CA ALA A 38 -7.88 2.78 -5.74
C ALA A 38 -7.96 3.15 -4.25
N ALA A 39 -7.90 4.45 -3.92
CA ALA A 39 -7.97 4.94 -2.54
C ALA A 39 -9.37 4.76 -1.91
N LEU A 40 -10.42 4.78 -2.73
CA LEU A 40 -11.81 4.61 -2.29
C LEU A 40 -12.31 3.17 -2.43
N LEU A 41 -11.45 2.25 -2.86
CA LEU A 41 -11.85 0.87 -3.14
C LEU A 41 -12.20 0.16 -1.83
N PRO A 42 -13.45 -0.31 -1.63
CA PRO A 42 -13.77 -1.13 -0.48
C PRO A 42 -13.03 -2.48 -0.57
N PRO A 43 -12.91 -3.23 0.53
CA PRO A 43 -12.39 -4.60 0.48
C PRO A 43 -13.19 -5.46 -0.50
N LEU A 44 -12.55 -5.87 -1.60
CA LEU A 44 -13.18 -6.66 -2.67
C LEU A 44 -12.94 -8.18 -2.53
N ILE A 45 -11.92 -8.56 -1.78
CA ILE A 45 -11.48 -9.93 -1.59
C ILE A 45 -11.79 -10.31 -0.14
N PRO A 46 -12.23 -11.56 0.15
CA PRO A 46 -12.40 -11.99 1.52
C PRO A 46 -11.08 -11.88 2.29
N ALA A 47 -11.12 -11.21 3.43
CA ALA A 47 -10.01 -11.22 4.37
C ALA A 47 -9.73 -12.66 4.83
N GLY A 48 -8.49 -12.95 5.23
CA GLY A 48 -8.21 -14.20 5.95
C GLY A 48 -8.82 -14.26 7.35
N ALA A 49 -9.41 -13.15 7.80
CA ALA A 49 -10.07 -12.98 9.08
C ALA A 49 -11.56 -13.38 9.01
N ASP A 50 -12.12 -13.92 10.09
CA ASP A 50 -13.55 -14.18 10.21
C ASP A 50 -14.31 -12.88 10.40
N LEU A 51 -15.07 -12.47 9.39
CA LEU A 51 -15.83 -11.21 9.41
C LEU A 51 -17.07 -11.25 10.32
N ASN A 52 -17.45 -12.43 10.83
CA ASN A 52 -18.51 -12.54 11.85
C ASN A 52 -18.01 -12.20 13.25
N ASP A 53 -16.69 -12.27 13.49
CA ASP A 53 -16.05 -11.83 14.72
C ASP A 53 -15.73 -10.33 14.60
N ALA A 54 -16.28 -9.52 15.51
CA ALA A 54 -16.12 -8.07 15.49
C ALA A 54 -14.65 -7.61 15.57
N ASN A 55 -13.80 -8.35 16.30
CA ASN A 55 -12.39 -8.01 16.48
C ASN A 55 -11.60 -8.28 15.18
N GLN A 56 -11.90 -9.41 14.54
CA GLN A 56 -11.32 -9.79 13.26
C GLN A 56 -11.84 -8.91 12.10
N ALA A 57 -13.09 -8.47 12.16
CA ALA A 57 -13.63 -7.47 11.24
C ALA A 57 -12.96 -6.10 11.40
N ALA A 58 -12.67 -5.66 12.64
CA ALA A 58 -11.91 -4.43 12.91
C ALA A 58 -10.48 -4.54 12.36
N TYR A 59 -9.80 -5.66 12.65
CA TYR A 59 -8.49 -5.98 12.10
C TYR A 59 -8.47 -5.86 10.57
N ALA A 60 -9.39 -6.52 9.87
CA ALA A 60 -9.44 -6.51 8.42
C ALA A 60 -9.61 -5.09 7.84
N ARG A 61 -10.40 -4.22 8.50
CA ARG A 61 -10.54 -2.82 8.08
C ARG A 61 -9.27 -2.02 8.31
N ALA A 62 -8.56 -2.24 9.40
CA ALA A 62 -7.34 -1.51 9.73
C ALA A 62 -6.17 -1.82 8.78
N ILE A 63 -6.08 -3.06 8.28
CA ILE A 63 -4.98 -3.45 7.38
C ILE A 63 -5.27 -3.21 5.88
N TRP A 64 -6.53 -3.05 5.50
CA TRP A 64 -6.93 -2.83 4.09
C TRP A 64 -6.28 -1.60 3.42
N PRO A 65 -6.08 -0.46 4.10
CA PRO A 65 -5.41 0.70 3.52
C PRO A 65 -4.02 0.42 2.95
N GLU A 66 -3.26 -0.55 3.48
CA GLU A 66 -1.96 -0.92 2.91
C GLU A 66 -2.10 -1.43 1.47
N THR A 67 -3.15 -2.21 1.21
CA THR A 67 -3.47 -2.72 -0.14
C THR A 67 -3.95 -1.59 -1.04
N GLN A 68 -4.78 -0.67 -0.52
CA GLN A 68 -5.23 0.51 -1.27
C GLN A 68 -4.08 1.41 -1.70
N ILE A 69 -3.12 1.68 -0.81
CA ILE A 69 -1.93 2.49 -1.10
C ILE A 69 -1.07 1.80 -2.17
N SER A 70 -0.83 0.49 -2.01
CA SER A 70 -0.06 -0.28 -2.99
C SER A 70 -0.71 -0.24 -4.38
N LEU A 71 -2.05 -0.37 -4.42
CA LEU A 71 -2.82 -0.26 -5.66
C LEU A 71 -2.79 1.16 -6.25
N ALA A 72 -2.87 2.19 -5.41
CA ALA A 72 -2.77 3.58 -5.84
C ALA A 72 -1.39 3.86 -6.49
N VAL A 73 -0.30 3.33 -5.92
CA VAL A 73 1.04 3.44 -6.50
C VAL A 73 1.08 2.77 -7.88
N LEU A 74 0.46 1.59 -8.04
CA LEU A 74 0.35 0.93 -9.34
C LEU A 74 -0.40 1.81 -10.36
N MET A 75 -1.48 2.47 -9.93
CA MET A 75 -2.29 3.36 -10.76
C MET A 75 -1.58 4.66 -11.17
N ILE A 76 -0.49 5.05 -10.49
CA ILE A 76 0.37 6.17 -10.91
C ILE A 76 1.18 5.80 -12.16
N PHE A 77 1.76 4.60 -12.17
CA PHE A 77 2.70 4.19 -13.23
C PHE A 77 2.05 3.52 -14.43
N LEU A 78 0.96 2.78 -14.21
CA LEU A 78 0.30 2.00 -15.26
C LEU A 78 -0.18 2.87 -16.44
N PRO A 79 -0.84 4.03 -16.24
CA PRO A 79 -1.27 4.88 -17.35
C PRO A 79 -0.09 5.39 -18.19
N SER A 80 1.02 5.73 -17.52
CA SER A 80 2.25 6.20 -18.18
C SER A 80 2.90 5.12 -19.02
N LEU A 81 2.87 3.87 -18.55
CA LEU A 81 3.33 2.71 -19.32
C LEU A 81 2.45 2.49 -20.56
N CYS A 82 1.13 2.51 -20.39
CA CYS A 82 0.17 2.39 -21.50
C CYS A 82 0.37 3.50 -22.54
N TYR A 83 0.58 4.74 -22.09
CA TYR A 83 0.86 5.87 -22.96
C TYR A 83 2.17 5.70 -23.74
N ALA A 84 3.23 5.21 -23.09
CA ALA A 84 4.51 4.97 -23.74
C ALA A 84 4.41 3.89 -24.83
N VAL A 85 3.62 2.83 -24.60
CA VAL A 85 3.38 1.76 -25.58
C VAL A 85 2.50 2.23 -26.74
N ALA A 86 1.42 2.97 -26.44
CA ALA A 86 0.44 3.39 -27.44
C ALA A 86 0.94 4.49 -28.38
N THR A 87 1.90 5.31 -27.95
CA THR A 87 2.35 6.47 -28.74
C THR A 87 3.56 6.17 -29.64
N ARG A 88 3.46 6.60 -30.91
CA ARG A 88 4.58 6.64 -31.86
C ARG A 88 5.32 7.97 -31.75
N GLY A 89 6.01 8.18 -30.63
CA GLY A 89 6.81 9.37 -30.34
C GLY A 89 8.31 9.20 -30.62
N ALA A 90 9.10 10.23 -30.28
CA ALA A 90 10.56 10.17 -30.36
C ALA A 90 11.11 9.00 -29.54
N ALA A 91 11.92 8.14 -30.17
CA ALA A 91 12.32 6.85 -29.62
C ALA A 91 12.97 6.95 -28.24
N ARG A 92 13.86 7.94 -28.02
CA ARG A 92 14.59 8.13 -26.74
C ARG A 92 13.67 8.54 -25.59
N GLY A 93 12.79 9.52 -25.80
CA GLY A 93 11.86 9.98 -24.76
C GLY A 93 10.83 8.90 -24.39
N ARG A 94 10.34 8.17 -25.39
CA ARG A 94 9.43 7.04 -25.18
C ARG A 94 10.09 5.90 -24.41
N LEU A 95 11.33 5.54 -24.77
CA LEU A 95 12.10 4.52 -24.05
C LEU A 95 12.30 4.89 -22.59
N LEU A 96 12.66 6.15 -22.30
CA LEU A 96 12.87 6.60 -20.93
C LEU A 96 11.57 6.51 -20.10
N ILE A 97 10.44 7.01 -20.63
CA ILE A 97 9.14 6.92 -19.95
C ILE A 97 8.72 5.45 -19.77
N ALA A 98 8.91 4.61 -20.79
CA ALA A 98 8.59 3.20 -20.72
C ALA A 98 9.41 2.49 -19.64
N SER A 99 10.72 2.72 -19.56
CA SER A 99 11.59 2.10 -18.56
C SER A 99 11.23 2.50 -17.13
N ILE A 100 11.01 3.80 -16.87
CA ILE A 100 10.62 4.27 -15.52
C ILE A 100 9.25 3.71 -15.15
N SER A 101 8.28 3.76 -16.07
CA SER A 101 6.93 3.26 -15.79
C SER A 101 6.92 1.75 -15.60
N LEU A 102 7.74 1.00 -16.36
CA LEU A 102 7.86 -0.44 -16.21
C LEU A 102 8.46 -0.81 -14.85
N LEU A 103 9.53 -0.13 -14.43
CA LEU A 103 10.14 -0.32 -13.12
C LEU A 103 9.14 0.01 -12.00
N GLY A 104 8.44 1.14 -12.12
CA GLY A 104 7.41 1.55 -11.17
C GLY A 104 6.26 0.53 -11.08
N VAL A 105 5.77 0.02 -12.21
CA VAL A 105 4.75 -1.04 -12.25
C VAL A 105 5.26 -2.33 -11.60
N ALA A 106 6.49 -2.75 -11.89
CA ALA A 106 7.04 -3.97 -11.31
C ALA A 106 7.14 -3.88 -9.77
N VAL A 107 7.67 -2.77 -9.26
CA VAL A 107 7.77 -2.51 -7.82
C VAL A 107 6.39 -2.39 -7.18
N ALA A 108 5.46 -1.65 -7.79
CA ALA A 108 4.11 -1.49 -7.26
C ALA A 108 3.35 -2.82 -7.24
N THR A 109 3.48 -3.63 -8.29
CA THR A 109 2.85 -4.96 -8.36
C THR A 109 3.39 -5.87 -7.27
N PHE A 110 4.70 -5.83 -7.00
CA PHE A 110 5.30 -6.58 -5.89
C PHE A 110 4.69 -6.19 -4.54
N TYR A 111 4.53 -4.89 -4.27
CA TYR A 111 3.86 -4.43 -3.04
C TYR A 111 2.39 -4.82 -2.97
N VAL A 112 1.63 -4.72 -4.07
CA VAL A 112 0.23 -5.16 -4.13
C VAL A 112 0.12 -6.64 -3.78
N VAL A 113 0.97 -7.49 -4.35
CA VAL A 113 0.96 -8.94 -4.09
C VAL A 113 1.24 -9.22 -2.62
N ILE A 114 2.28 -8.63 -2.03
CA ILE A 114 2.65 -8.91 -0.64
C ILE A 114 1.61 -8.36 0.34
N SER A 115 1.09 -7.16 0.11
CA SER A 115 0.02 -6.59 0.93
C SER A 115 -1.24 -7.46 0.86
N LEU A 116 -1.61 -7.91 -0.35
CA LEU A 116 -2.78 -8.75 -0.53
C LEU A 116 -2.61 -10.14 0.11
N GLN A 117 -1.42 -10.75 0.01
CA GLN A 117 -1.13 -12.00 0.72
C GLN A 117 -1.28 -11.85 2.23
N SER A 118 -0.87 -10.70 2.77
CA SER A 118 -0.98 -10.41 4.21
C SER A 118 -2.42 -10.18 4.63
N TYR A 119 -3.22 -9.54 3.77
CA TYR A 119 -4.65 -9.33 3.96
C TYR A 119 -5.47 -10.63 3.92
N MET A 120 -5.09 -11.53 3.02
CA MET A 120 -5.74 -12.84 2.85
C MET A 120 -5.27 -13.88 3.87
N ALA A 121 -4.19 -13.62 4.60
CA ALA A 121 -3.70 -14.52 5.63
C ALA A 121 -4.56 -14.43 6.90
N LYS A 122 -4.69 -15.56 7.59
CA LYS A 122 -5.34 -15.60 8.90
C LYS A 122 -4.53 -14.77 9.91
N PRO A 123 -5.16 -13.87 10.68
CA PRO A 123 -4.45 -13.10 11.69
C PRO A 123 -3.89 -14.02 12.80
N GLU A 124 -2.69 -13.71 13.25
CA GLU A 124 -2.09 -14.31 14.44
C GLU A 124 -2.58 -13.56 15.69
N VAL A 125 -2.94 -14.30 16.73
CA VAL A 125 -3.30 -13.72 18.03
C VAL A 125 -2.05 -13.70 18.91
N VAL A 126 -1.59 -12.51 19.28
CA VAL A 126 -0.40 -12.32 20.11
C VAL A 126 -0.82 -11.73 21.45
N TYR A 127 -0.34 -12.35 22.54
CA TYR A 127 -0.55 -11.88 23.91
C TYR A 127 0.80 -11.49 24.52
N GLY A 128 0.86 -10.38 25.23
CA GLY A 128 2.09 -9.99 25.91
C GLY A 128 1.96 -8.70 26.71
N SER A 129 2.98 -8.41 27.51
CA SER A 129 3.11 -7.13 28.20
C SER A 129 3.77 -6.10 27.29
N VAL A 130 3.24 -4.88 27.27
CA VAL A 130 3.83 -3.77 26.54
C VAL A 130 5.16 -3.39 27.19
N THR A 131 6.25 -3.40 26.43
CA THR A 131 7.56 -2.93 26.90
C THR A 131 7.90 -1.54 26.41
N SER A 132 7.36 -1.14 25.26
CA SER A 132 7.54 0.19 24.70
C SER A 132 6.43 0.51 23.71
N LEU A 133 6.04 1.78 23.66
CA LEU A 133 5.15 2.34 22.64
C LEU A 133 5.80 3.59 22.05
N THR A 134 6.24 3.51 20.79
CA THR A 134 6.92 4.62 20.10
C THR A 134 6.17 5.00 18.83
N GLY A 135 5.27 5.97 18.92
CA GLY A 135 4.51 6.46 17.78
C GLY A 135 3.60 5.37 17.20
N ARG A 136 3.96 4.81 16.04
CA ARG A 136 3.23 3.70 15.38
C ARG A 136 3.93 2.35 15.53
N SER A 137 4.78 2.17 16.53
CA SER A 137 5.33 0.87 16.89
C SER A 137 5.01 0.52 18.34
N ILE A 138 4.70 -0.75 18.57
CA ILE A 138 4.49 -1.32 19.90
C ILE A 138 5.42 -2.51 20.06
N CYS A 139 6.16 -2.56 21.16
CA CYS A 139 6.97 -3.70 21.52
C CYS A 139 6.28 -4.46 22.65
N LEU A 140 6.15 -5.78 22.47
CA LEU A 140 5.66 -6.68 23.50
C LEU A 140 6.78 -7.58 23.96
N GLN A 141 6.86 -7.77 25.27
CA GLN A 141 7.45 -8.96 25.84
C GLN A 141 6.37 -10.03 25.87
N TYR A 142 6.55 -11.04 25.03
CA TYR A 142 5.65 -12.18 25.00
C TYR A 142 6.49 -13.45 25.21
N GLY A 143 6.11 -14.22 26.22
CA GLY A 143 6.55 -15.61 26.33
C GLY A 143 5.58 -16.43 25.51
N ALA A 144 6.08 -17.35 24.69
CA ALA A 144 5.18 -18.26 24.00
C ALA A 144 4.32 -18.95 25.07
N ALA A 145 3.01 -18.74 25.04
CA ALA A 145 2.06 -19.62 25.70
C ALA A 145 2.02 -20.99 24.97
N SER A 146 3.12 -21.46 24.37
CA SER A 146 3.35 -22.88 24.24
C SER A 146 3.79 -23.36 25.62
N VAL A 147 2.89 -24.08 26.27
CA VAL A 147 3.05 -24.81 27.54
C VAL A 147 4.24 -25.82 27.53
N ILE A 148 5.11 -25.81 26.52
CA ILE A 148 6.19 -26.77 26.37
C ILE A 148 7.47 -26.02 25.98
N VAL A 149 8.46 -26.15 26.87
CA VAL A 149 9.90 -25.84 26.73
C VAL A 149 10.34 -24.38 26.98
N GLY A 150 10.78 -24.12 28.23
CA GLY A 150 11.83 -23.17 28.61
C GLY A 150 11.89 -21.83 27.86
N ASN A 151 11.05 -20.87 28.27
CA ASN A 151 10.94 -19.56 27.62
C ASN A 151 12.04 -18.57 28.07
N GLU A 152 12.90 -18.15 27.15
CA GLU A 152 13.46 -16.81 27.16
C GLU A 152 12.33 -15.83 26.78
N ALA A 153 12.09 -14.81 27.60
CA ALA A 153 11.09 -13.80 27.27
C ALA A 153 11.56 -12.99 26.05
N VAL A 154 10.95 -13.22 24.89
CA VAL A 154 11.33 -12.53 23.65
C VAL A 154 10.57 -11.22 23.55
N THR A 155 11.31 -10.13 23.31
CA THR A 155 10.71 -8.85 22.95
C THR A 155 10.59 -8.77 21.43
N ARG A 156 9.38 -8.57 20.90
CA ARG A 156 9.18 -8.23 19.49
C ARG A 156 8.40 -6.94 19.36
N CYS A 157 8.75 -6.19 18.32
CA CYS A 157 8.08 -4.95 17.97
C CYS A 157 7.23 -5.15 16.72
N PHE A 158 6.05 -4.55 16.74
CA PHE A 158 5.04 -4.62 15.70
C PHE A 158 4.68 -3.22 15.24
N ALA A 159 4.32 -3.09 13.96
CA ALA A 159 3.80 -1.85 13.40
C ALA A 159 2.31 -1.72 13.73
N LEU A 160 1.88 -0.58 14.25
CA LEU A 160 0.48 -0.29 14.54
C LEU A 160 -0.19 0.29 13.31
N ASP A 161 -1.15 -0.43 12.73
CA ASP A 161 -2.02 0.05 11.64
C ASP A 161 -3.43 0.40 12.15
N VAL A 162 -3.68 0.22 13.44
CA VAL A 162 -4.88 0.69 14.14
C VAL A 162 -5.12 2.19 13.88
N PRO A 163 -6.38 2.62 13.64
CA PRO A 163 -6.70 4.04 13.46
C PRO A 163 -6.26 4.89 14.64
N SER A 164 -5.85 6.14 14.35
CA SER A 164 -5.34 7.04 15.40
C SER A 164 -6.40 7.36 16.46
N GLU A 165 -7.68 7.46 16.08
CA GLU A 165 -8.76 7.65 17.05
C GLU A 165 -8.90 6.48 18.04
N GLU A 166 -8.74 5.24 17.57
CA GLU A 166 -8.83 4.04 18.40
C GLU A 166 -7.64 3.96 19.35
N LEU A 167 -6.43 4.29 18.87
CA LEU A 167 -5.23 4.36 19.70
C LEU A 167 -5.36 5.43 20.79
N ARG A 168 -5.90 6.61 20.47
CA ARG A 168 -6.12 7.68 21.45
C ARG A 168 -7.14 7.28 22.51
N GLY A 169 -8.19 6.56 22.12
CA GLY A 169 -9.16 5.99 23.06
C GLY A 169 -8.58 4.89 23.95
N ALA A 170 -7.43 4.32 23.58
CA ALA A 170 -6.76 3.23 24.25
C ALA A 170 -5.56 3.68 25.13
N GLU A 171 -5.19 4.97 25.11
CA GLU A 171 -4.02 5.53 25.82
C GLU A 171 -4.01 5.25 27.32
N ASN A 172 -5.18 5.03 27.94
CA ASN A 172 -5.33 4.75 29.36
C ASN A 172 -4.96 3.32 29.76
N TRP A 173 -4.87 2.37 28.82
CA TRP A 173 -4.54 0.96 29.10
C TRP A 173 -3.48 0.37 28.15
N VAL A 174 -3.13 1.03 27.05
CA VAL A 174 -1.98 0.69 26.20
C VAL A 174 -0.76 1.47 26.69
N GLN A 175 -0.19 1.03 27.81
CA GLN A 175 1.00 1.64 28.40
C GLN A 175 2.02 0.56 28.76
N GLU A 176 3.28 0.96 28.93
CA GLU A 176 4.33 0.05 29.38
C GLU A 176 3.90 -0.67 30.67
N GLY A 177 4.15 -1.98 30.72
CA GLY A 177 3.74 -2.89 31.78
C GLY A 177 2.35 -3.50 31.61
N TRP A 178 1.48 -2.95 30.77
CA TRP A 178 0.11 -3.46 30.59
C TRP A 178 0.07 -4.70 29.71
N TYR A 179 -0.83 -5.63 30.04
CA TYR A 179 -1.04 -6.84 29.25
C TYR A 179 -2.12 -6.62 28.18
N VAL A 180 -1.74 -6.82 26.93
CA VAL A 180 -2.61 -6.64 25.78
C VAL A 180 -2.67 -7.90 24.93
N HIS A 181 -3.75 -8.04 24.18
CA HIS A 181 -3.82 -8.99 23.08
C HIS A 181 -4.01 -8.23 21.77
N MET A 182 -3.37 -8.74 20.72
CA MET A 182 -3.31 -8.11 19.42
C MET A 182 -3.62 -9.11 18.31
N LEU A 183 -4.27 -8.64 17.25
CA LEU A 183 -4.37 -9.37 15.99
C LEU A 183 -3.32 -8.82 15.04
N VAL A 184 -2.42 -9.70 14.61
CA VAL A 184 -1.21 -9.34 13.88
C VAL A 184 -1.20 -10.05 12.52
N SER A 185 -0.84 -9.32 11.47
CA SER A 185 -0.61 -9.89 10.15
C SER A 185 0.72 -10.66 10.12
N PRO A 186 0.93 -11.59 9.17
CA PRO A 186 2.21 -12.30 9.03
C PRO A 186 3.42 -11.38 8.84
N ARG A 187 3.21 -10.10 8.47
CA ARG A 187 4.25 -9.09 8.29
C ARG A 187 4.50 -8.26 9.55
N GLY A 188 3.83 -8.56 10.66
CA GLY A 188 4.00 -7.84 11.93
C GLY A 188 3.18 -6.56 12.03
N HIS A 189 2.11 -6.43 11.25
CA HIS A 189 1.20 -5.28 11.32
C HIS A 189 0.00 -5.59 12.22
N VAL A 190 -0.23 -4.73 13.20
CA VAL A 190 -1.32 -4.83 14.18
C VAL A 190 -2.53 -4.09 13.65
N GLY A 191 -3.59 -4.84 13.33
CA GLY A 191 -4.88 -4.27 12.92
C GLY A 191 -5.89 -4.13 14.06
N TYR A 192 -5.62 -4.75 15.21
CA TYR A 192 -6.50 -4.68 16.38
C TYR A 192 -5.70 -4.88 17.66
N ILE A 193 -6.06 -4.12 18.70
CA ILE A 193 -5.48 -4.20 20.04
C ILE A 193 -6.59 -4.08 21.07
N ALA A 194 -6.54 -4.90 22.12
CA ALA A 194 -7.46 -4.83 23.23
C ALA A 194 -6.82 -5.26 24.55
N PRO A 195 -7.34 -4.78 25.70
CA PRO A 195 -6.83 -5.19 27.00
C PRO A 195 -7.16 -6.67 27.23
N VAL A 196 -6.28 -7.40 27.90
CA VAL A 196 -6.61 -8.77 28.34
C VAL A 196 -7.51 -8.68 29.57
N SER A 197 -8.80 -8.98 29.39
CA SER A 197 -9.75 -9.01 30.49
C SER A 197 -9.42 -10.18 31.43
N GLY A 198 -9.03 -9.88 32.67
CA GLY A 198 -8.80 -10.91 33.70
C GLY A 198 -7.35 -11.11 34.14
N VAL A 199 -6.39 -10.34 33.62
CA VAL A 199 -5.06 -10.20 34.23
C VAL A 199 -5.13 -9.00 35.18
N LEU A 200 -5.07 -9.30 36.49
CA LEU A 200 -5.14 -8.36 37.59
C LEU A 200 -4.21 -7.15 37.41
N GLN A 201 -4.71 -5.97 37.79
CA GLN A 201 -3.91 -4.82 38.21
C GLN A 201 -2.95 -5.21 39.34
#